data_AF-A0A8J3LBC5-F1
#
_entry.id   AF-A0A8J3LBC5-F1
#
_cell.length_a   1.000
_cell.length_b   1.000
_cell.length_c   1.000
_cell.angle_alpha   90.00
_cell.angle_beta   90.00
_cell.angle_gamma   90.00
#
_symmetry.space_group_name_H-M   'P 1'
#
loop_
_entity.id
_entity.type
_entity.pdbx_description
1 polymer ?
#
loop_
_entity_poly.entity_id
_entity_poly.type
_entity_poly.pdbx_seq_one_letter_code
_entity_poly.pdbx_strand_id
1 'polypeptide(L)'
;MLDRADHTRRMGVDVVAMVDLLGEVRGWLARPDSDYSWSSFLDADAALTEIDELTARVRADGRVPFGLSVLFAPTGPIQEVALSSGWGDEFLALADRFDAACATGESDLTHGCHEPPHAVS
;
A
#
# COMPACT_ATOMS: atom_id res chain seq x y z
N MET A 1 -8.77 -11.68 35.25
CA MET A 1 -9.99 -11.81 34.44
C MET A 1 -10.17 -10.49 33.70
N LEU A 2 -9.80 -10.53 32.42
CA LEU A 2 -10.07 -9.61 31.31
C LEU A 2 -9.61 -8.13 31.34
N ASP A 3 -8.99 -7.83 30.19
CA ASP A 3 -8.84 -6.55 29.50
C ASP A 3 -7.78 -5.56 30.00
N ARG A 4 -6.55 -5.78 29.53
CA ARG A 4 -5.61 -4.68 29.28
C ARG A 4 -5.47 -4.52 27.77
N ALA A 5 -6.47 -3.85 27.19
CA ALA A 5 -6.39 -2.97 26.02
C ALA A 5 -5.34 -3.35 24.98
N ASP A 6 -5.83 -3.96 23.92
CA ASP A 6 -5.25 -3.98 22.58
C ASP A 6 -4.73 -2.57 22.21
N HIS A 7 -3.43 -2.33 22.42
CA HIS A 7 -2.74 -1.09 22.04
C HIS A 7 -2.36 -1.10 20.55
N THR A 8 -3.06 -1.88 19.73
CA THR A 8 -2.94 -1.80 18.27
C THR A 8 -3.56 -0.48 17.80
N ARG A 9 -2.75 0.56 17.94
CA ARG A 9 -2.94 1.93 17.45
C ARG A 9 -3.61 1.85 16.07
N ARG A 10 -4.81 2.41 15.98
CA ARG A 10 -5.59 2.52 14.73
C ARG A 10 -4.78 3.36 13.74
N MET A 11 -4.07 2.70 12.85
CA MET A 11 -3.53 3.33 11.63
C MET A 11 -4.58 3.12 10.54
N GLY A 12 -5.25 4.20 10.14
CA GLY A 12 -6.11 4.18 8.96
C GLY A 12 -5.27 4.22 7.68
N VAL A 13 -5.91 4.07 6.53
CA VAL A 13 -5.29 4.27 5.21
C VAL A 13 -6.17 5.27 4.47
N ASP A 14 -5.60 6.08 3.58
CA ASP A 14 -6.43 6.76 2.59
C ASP A 14 -6.99 5.72 1.61
N VAL A 15 -8.19 5.22 1.92
CA VAL A 15 -8.84 4.12 1.17
C VAL A 15 -9.08 4.51 -0.29
N VAL A 16 -9.43 5.77 -0.55
CA VAL A 16 -9.70 6.22 -1.93
C VAL A 16 -8.39 6.24 -2.72
N ALA A 17 -7.36 6.89 -2.19
CA ALA A 17 -6.06 6.94 -2.84
C ALA A 17 -5.45 5.54 -3.05
N MET A 18 -5.59 4.65 -2.07
CA MET A 18 -5.12 3.27 -2.17
C MET A 18 -5.89 2.48 -3.23
N VAL A 19 -7.21 2.59 -3.27
CA VAL A 19 -8.03 1.88 -4.28
C VAL A 19 -7.72 2.37 -5.70
N ASP A 20 -7.54 3.68 -5.88
CA ASP A 20 -7.20 4.25 -7.19
C ASP A 20 -5.81 3.76 -7.65
N LEU A 21 -4.83 3.74 -6.74
CA LEU A 21 -3.51 3.18 -6.98
C LEU A 21 -3.56 1.70 -7.37
N LEU A 22 -4.33 0.88 -6.66
CA LEU A 22 -4.48 -0.55 -6.98
C LEU A 22 -5.16 -0.77 -8.33
N GLY A 23 -6.09 0.11 -8.70
CA GLY A 23 -6.66 0.12 -10.05
C GLY A 23 -5.63 0.38 -11.15
N GLU A 24 -4.68 1.28 -10.90
CA GLU A 24 -3.59 1.56 -11.84
C GLU A 24 -2.60 0.41 -11.93
N VAL A 25 -2.16 -0.16 -10.81
CA VAL A 25 -1.32 -1.37 -10.75
C VAL A 25 -1.94 -2.50 -11.56
N ARG A 26 -3.24 -2.74 -11.34
CA ARG A 26 -4.01 -3.74 -12.08
C ARG A 26 -3.96 -3.48 -13.59
N GLY A 27 -4.04 -2.22 -14.01
CA GLY A 27 -3.91 -1.83 -15.41
C GLY A 27 -2.53 -2.12 -16.02
N TRP A 28 -1.46 -1.95 -15.25
CA TRP A 28 -0.11 -2.33 -15.66
C TRP A 28 0.06 -3.83 -15.78
N LEU A 29 -0.39 -4.59 -14.78
CA LEU A 29 -0.31 -6.06 -14.80
C LEU A 29 -1.13 -6.67 -15.95
N ALA A 30 -2.30 -6.11 -16.26
CA ALA A 30 -3.18 -6.62 -17.31
C ALA A 30 -2.67 -6.45 -18.75
N ARG A 31 -1.52 -5.80 -18.97
CA ARG A 31 -0.97 -5.60 -20.30
C ARG A 31 -0.59 -6.93 -20.97
N PRO A 32 -0.80 -7.07 -22.29
CA PRO A 32 -0.53 -8.32 -23.00
C PRO A 32 0.96 -8.67 -23.08
N ASP A 33 1.83 -7.69 -22.88
CA ASP A 33 3.29 -7.79 -22.88
C ASP A 33 3.90 -7.90 -21.48
N SER A 34 3.08 -8.04 -20.42
CA SER A 34 3.56 -8.29 -19.07
C SER A 34 4.31 -9.63 -18.96
N ASP A 35 5.55 -9.57 -18.49
CA ASP A 35 6.42 -10.72 -18.23
C ASP A 35 6.43 -11.07 -16.74
N TYR A 36 5.98 -12.29 -16.43
CA TYR A 36 5.85 -12.83 -15.07
C TYR A 36 6.98 -13.79 -14.68
N SER A 37 7.96 -14.02 -15.57
CA SER A 37 8.94 -15.12 -15.46
C SER A 37 9.79 -15.12 -14.19
N TRP A 38 9.97 -13.96 -13.56
CA TRP A 38 10.76 -13.78 -12.35
C TRP A 38 9.93 -13.40 -11.13
N SER A 39 8.61 -13.33 -11.27
CA SER A 39 7.71 -13.00 -10.17
C SER A 39 7.17 -14.24 -9.49
N SER A 40 6.67 -14.10 -8.27
CA SER A 40 5.91 -15.18 -7.62
C SER A 40 4.48 -15.35 -8.16
N PHE A 41 4.02 -14.46 -9.04
CA PHE A 41 2.74 -14.65 -9.72
C PHE A 41 2.87 -15.77 -10.75
N LEU A 42 1.85 -16.63 -10.82
CA LEU A 42 1.81 -17.70 -11.82
C LEU A 42 1.65 -17.13 -13.24
N ASP A 43 0.74 -16.17 -13.38
CA ASP A 43 0.39 -15.50 -14.63
C ASP A 43 -0.41 -14.22 -14.35
N ALA A 44 -0.86 -13.57 -15.42
CA ALA A 44 -1.68 -12.37 -15.33
C ALA A 44 -3.01 -12.59 -14.59
N ASP A 45 -3.70 -13.72 -14.80
CA ASP A 45 -5.01 -13.96 -14.17
C ASP A 45 -4.85 -14.10 -12.65
N ALA A 46 -3.82 -14.83 -12.21
CA ALA A 46 -3.46 -14.94 -10.80
C ALA A 46 -3.11 -13.59 -10.18
N ALA A 47 -2.29 -12.77 -10.87
CA ALA A 47 -1.91 -11.45 -10.38
C ALA A 47 -3.11 -10.51 -10.27
N LEU A 48 -3.98 -10.47 -11.28
CA LEU A 48 -5.17 -9.63 -11.28
C LEU A 48 -6.17 -10.06 -10.21
N THR A 49 -6.36 -11.37 -10.02
CA THR A 49 -7.22 -11.91 -8.96
C THR A 49 -6.70 -11.49 -7.58
N GLU A 50 -5.40 -11.62 -7.33
CA GLU A 50 -4.81 -11.22 -6.05
C GLU A 50 -4.95 -9.71 -5.78
N ILE A 51 -4.73 -8.86 -6.79
CA ILE A 51 -4.96 -7.41 -6.66
C ILE A 51 -6.44 -7.09 -6.40
N ASP A 52 -7.36 -7.75 -7.09
CA ASP A 52 -8.81 -7.53 -6.92
C ASP A 52 -9.26 -7.96 -5.51
N GLU A 53 -8.75 -9.08 -4.98
CA GLU A 53 -9.02 -9.52 -3.62
C GLU A 53 -8.46 -8.57 -2.56
N LEU A 54 -7.21 -8.12 -2.71
CA LEU A 54 -6.59 -7.19 -1.77
C LEU A 54 -7.30 -5.82 -1.81
N THR A 55 -7.73 -5.36 -2.99
CA THR A 55 -8.52 -4.14 -3.15
C THR A 55 -9.85 -4.25 -2.41
N ALA A 56 -10.54 -5.40 -2.51
CA ALA A 56 -11.78 -5.64 -1.78
C ALA A 56 -11.56 -5.60 -0.25
N ARG A 57 -10.45 -6.15 0.25
CA ARG A 57 -10.08 -6.10 1.68
C ARG A 57 -9.79 -4.68 2.15
N VAL A 58 -9.02 -3.90 1.37
CA VAL A 58 -8.75 -2.48 1.70
C VAL A 58 -10.06 -1.69 1.81
N ARG A 59 -11.01 -1.90 0.89
CA ARG A 59 -12.33 -1.25 0.93
C ARG A 59 -13.15 -1.66 2.16
N ALA A 60 -13.09 -2.92 2.56
CA ALA A 60 -13.87 -3.45 3.67
C ALA A 60 -13.30 -3.03 5.03
N ASP A 61 -11.97 -3.14 5.19
CA ASP A 61 -11.30 -3.03 6.48
C ASP A 61 -10.71 -1.63 6.73
N GLY A 62 -10.54 -0.83 5.68
CA GLY A 62 -9.92 0.50 5.76
C GLY A 62 -8.43 0.45 6.16
N ARG A 63 -7.76 -0.67 5.87
CA ARG A 63 -6.38 -0.97 6.29
C ARG A 63 -5.61 -1.64 5.16
N VAL A 64 -4.29 -1.51 5.17
CA VAL A 64 -3.41 -2.26 4.27
C VAL A 64 -3.27 -3.70 4.77
N PRO A 65 -3.72 -4.72 4.01
CA PRO A 65 -3.44 -6.11 4.35
C PRO A 65 -1.94 -6.41 4.17
N PHE A 66 -1.36 -7.24 5.05
CA PHE A 66 0.06 -7.59 5.00
C PHE A 66 0.53 -8.08 3.62
N GLY A 67 -0.30 -8.87 2.92
CA GLY A 67 0.00 -9.34 1.58
C GLY A 67 0.28 -8.21 0.59
N LEU A 68 -0.42 -7.08 0.71
CA LEU A 68 -0.20 -5.94 -0.17
C LEU A 68 1.16 -5.27 0.06
N SER A 69 1.62 -5.19 1.31
CA SER A 69 2.98 -4.70 1.62
C SER A 69 4.06 -5.62 1.04
N VAL A 70 3.82 -6.93 0.99
CA VAL A 70 4.75 -7.89 0.36
C VAL A 70 4.79 -7.69 -1.15
N LEU A 71 3.65 -7.45 -1.80
CA LEU A 71 3.59 -7.22 -3.24
C LEU A 71 4.41 -6.00 -3.70
N PHE A 72 4.48 -4.96 -2.86
CA PHE A 72 5.22 -3.71 -3.10
C PHE A 72 6.64 -3.69 -2.53
N ALA A 73 7.07 -4.73 -1.80
CA ALA A 73 8.40 -4.77 -1.20
C ALA A 73 9.52 -4.69 -2.27
N PRO A 74 10.74 -4.29 -1.89
CA PRO A 74 11.91 -4.50 -2.74
C PRO A 74 12.02 -5.97 -3.15
N THR A 75 12.27 -6.20 -4.43
CA THR A 75 12.20 -7.50 -5.11
C THR A 75 10.87 -8.23 -4.87
N GLY A 76 9.81 -7.48 -4.65
CA GLY A 76 8.45 -7.99 -4.53
C GLY A 76 7.87 -8.33 -5.90
N PRO A 77 6.80 -9.14 -5.94
CA PRO A 77 6.22 -9.62 -7.19
C PRO A 77 5.87 -8.52 -8.21
N ILE A 78 5.35 -7.37 -7.76
CA ILE A 78 5.01 -6.27 -8.66
C ILE A 78 6.29 -5.64 -9.24
N GLN A 79 7.34 -5.47 -8.44
CA GLN A 79 8.62 -4.95 -8.92
C GLN A 79 9.26 -5.89 -9.94
N GLU A 80 9.23 -7.19 -9.68
CA GLU A 80 9.80 -8.21 -10.57
C GLU A 80 9.11 -8.23 -11.93
N VAL A 81 7.77 -8.14 -11.95
CA VAL A 81 7.01 -7.97 -13.20
C VAL A 81 7.36 -6.64 -13.87
N ALA A 82 7.42 -5.54 -13.12
CA ALA A 82 7.71 -4.22 -13.68
C ALA A 82 9.07 -4.14 -14.37
N LEU A 83 10.11 -4.70 -13.75
CA LEU A 83 11.45 -4.74 -14.33
C LEU A 83 11.49 -5.64 -15.56
N SER A 84 10.83 -6.80 -15.51
CA SER A 84 10.81 -7.76 -16.63
C SER A 84 9.98 -7.24 -17.82
N SER A 85 8.98 -6.41 -17.53
CA SER A 85 8.02 -5.86 -18.52
C SER A 85 8.36 -4.43 -18.97
N GLY A 86 9.47 -3.85 -18.50
CA GLY A 86 9.95 -2.54 -18.94
C GLY A 86 9.22 -1.31 -18.37
N TRP A 87 8.52 -1.43 -17.24
CA TRP A 87 7.84 -0.32 -16.56
C TRP A 87 8.34 -0.10 -15.12
N GLY A 88 9.64 -0.35 -14.90
CA GLY A 88 10.27 -0.20 -13.59
C GLY A 88 10.22 1.23 -13.03
N ASP A 89 10.32 2.25 -13.87
CA ASP A 89 10.23 3.65 -13.43
C ASP A 89 8.81 4.00 -12.96
N GLU A 90 7.79 3.50 -13.66
CA GLU A 90 6.40 3.64 -13.23
C GLU A 90 6.10 2.88 -11.95
N PHE A 91 6.75 1.73 -11.73
CA PHE A 91 6.67 1.04 -10.44
C PHE A 91 7.20 1.91 -9.29
N LEU A 92 8.30 2.64 -9.46
CA LEU A 92 8.80 3.53 -8.41
C LEU A 92 7.78 4.63 -8.07
N ALA A 93 7.15 5.23 -9.08
CA ALA A 93 6.09 6.23 -8.88
C ALA A 93 4.82 5.64 -8.23
N LEU A 94 4.52 4.35 -8.47
CA LEU A 94 3.46 3.62 -7.78
C LEU A 94 3.84 3.33 -6.32
N ALA A 95 5.08 2.89 -6.06
CA ALA A 95 5.57 2.62 -4.71
C ALA A 95 5.58 3.88 -3.83
N ASP A 96 6.03 5.03 -4.36
CA ASP A 96 6.00 6.31 -3.64
C ASP A 96 4.56 6.70 -3.23
N ARG A 97 3.59 6.49 -4.13
CA ARG A 97 2.17 6.75 -3.84
C ARG A 97 1.58 5.75 -2.85
N PHE A 98 2.03 4.50 -2.89
CA PHE A 98 1.64 3.47 -1.92
C PHE A 98 2.08 3.87 -0.51
N ASP A 99 3.34 4.31 -0.35
CA ASP A 99 3.88 4.80 0.92
C ASP A 99 3.13 6.05 1.40
N ALA A 100 2.82 6.99 0.50
CA ALA A 100 2.04 8.19 0.84
C ALA A 100 0.61 7.87 1.31
N ALA A 101 -0.05 6.90 0.67
CA ALA A 101 -1.39 6.45 1.07
C ALA A 101 -1.38 5.75 2.44
N CYS A 102 -0.29 5.07 2.78
CA CYS A 102 -0.06 4.52 4.12
C CYS A 102 0.19 5.63 5.16
N ALA A 103 1.02 6.63 4.83
CA ALA A 103 1.40 7.73 5.73
C ALA A 103 0.30 8.78 5.94
N THR A 104 -0.65 8.94 5.03
CA THR A 104 -1.76 9.90 5.17
C THR A 104 -2.73 9.47 6.28
N GLY A 105 -2.84 8.16 6.54
CA GLY A 105 -3.51 7.64 7.73
C GLY A 105 -2.77 7.88 9.05
N GLU A 106 -1.53 8.39 9.00
CA GLU A 106 -0.68 8.71 10.15
C GLU A 106 -0.68 10.22 10.49
N SER A 107 -1.09 11.08 9.56
CA SER A 107 -0.94 12.54 9.67
C SER A 107 -2.01 13.27 10.52
N ASP A 108 -3.05 12.58 11.01
CA ASP A 108 -4.02 13.16 11.98
C ASP A 108 -3.47 13.28 13.43
N LEU A 109 -2.15 13.33 13.59
CA LEU A 109 -1.46 13.25 14.89
C LEU A 109 -0.44 14.36 15.14
N THR A 110 -0.35 15.39 14.30
CA THR A 110 0.60 16.50 14.47
C THR A 110 -0.07 17.88 14.60
N HIS A 111 -1.03 18.00 15.53
CA HIS A 111 -1.39 19.30 16.11
C HIS A 111 -1.61 19.18 17.63
N GLY A 112 -0.52 19.07 18.38
CA GLY A 112 -0.61 18.90 19.83
C GLY A 112 0.72 19.00 20.56
N CYS A 113 1.58 19.97 20.22
CA CYS A 113 2.67 20.40 21.09
C CYS A 113 2.61 21.93 21.20
N HIS A 114 1.60 22.42 21.93
CA HIS A 114 1.56 23.80 22.41
C HIS A 114 2.53 23.90 23.60
N GLU A 115 3.67 24.51 23.35
CA GLU A 115 4.65 24.92 24.36
C GLU A 115 4.06 26.04 25.24
N PRO A 116 4.00 25.89 26.58
CA PRO A 116 3.45 26.96 27.43
C PRO A 116 4.45 28.13 27.52
N PRO A 117 3.98 29.38 27.61
CA PRO A 117 4.87 30.52 27.74
C PRO A 117 5.54 30.48 29.13
N HIS A 118 6.87 30.41 29.12
CA HIS A 118 7.68 30.62 30.32
C HIS A 118 7.45 32.05 30.83
N ALA A 119 6.70 32.19 31.92
CA ALA A 119 6.70 33.39 32.73
C ALA A 119 8.05 33.49 33.45
N VAL A 120 8.87 34.47 33.07
CA VAL A 120 10.01 34.93 33.85
C VAL A 120 9.54 36.08 34.74
N SER A 121 9.76 35.90 36.04
CA SER A 121 9.52 36.86 37.13
C SER A 121 10.42 38.08 37.08
#